data_AF-A0A6A2ZFH7-F1
#
_entry.id   AF-A0A6A2ZFH7-F1
#
_cell.length_a   1.000
_cell.length_b   1.000
_cell.length_c   1.000
_cell.angle_alpha   90.00
_cell.angle_beta   90.00
_cell.angle_gamma   90.00
#
_symmetry.space_group_name_H-M   'P 1'
#
loop_
_entity.id
_entity.type
_entity.pdbx_description
1 polymer ?
#
loop_
_entity_poly.entity_id
_entity_poly.type
_entity_poly.pdbx_seq_one_letter_code
_entity_poly.pdbx_strand_id
1 'polypeptide(L)'
;MSGPTLASMIQRLSSSAADVDGLLFGHVTYIAPSTLPDDDSAQTTLDSQLVATISGFLCFPSLLSFYDSLGRVDTSRLSSTTHLNHKPLIGWFSSRRKTPLRPSMREFCVTRSLSSTPNLSLPIQNSDPDSLFAPSIFLLFTTPLQDQFIQTNQYRAFHFQSSRPCFNPLSIDVVNIGPSFRGHYGSFSPTSALPFLSCELRSLTPMNEDRNEETLIGMKQTEKDQSLLDTCAEGMQVGRLSRLIGPEATNYTAGLEDLYEKMLLKTESLARLVEASSAKVLEQENLNRKLRYKVARSVGVE
;
A
#
# COMPACT_ATOMS: atom_id res chain seq x y z
N MET A 1 5.54 -6.23 3.62
CA MET A 1 5.67 -4.91 2.95
C MET A 1 6.77 -4.95 1.89
N SER A 2 6.74 -4.08 0.88
CA SER A 2 7.79 -4.05 -0.15
C SER A 2 9.05 -3.32 0.32
N GLY A 3 10.22 -3.72 -0.18
CA GLY A 3 11.49 -3.02 0.07
C GLY A 3 11.45 -1.53 -0.30
N PRO A 4 10.97 -1.14 -1.50
CA PRO A 4 10.85 0.27 -1.88
C PRO A 4 9.96 1.10 -0.95
N THR A 5 8.83 0.54 -0.49
CA THR A 5 7.94 1.22 0.46
C THR A 5 8.67 1.51 1.78
N LEU A 6 9.35 0.50 2.34
CA LEU A 6 10.10 0.66 3.60
C LEU A 6 11.26 1.66 3.44
N ALA A 7 12.01 1.58 2.34
CA ALA A 7 13.11 2.50 2.06
C ALA A 7 12.62 3.94 1.94
N SER A 8 11.51 4.17 1.23
CA SER A 8 10.89 5.48 1.08
C SER A 8 10.42 6.05 2.43
N MET A 9 9.82 5.22 3.30
CA MET A 9 9.47 5.61 4.67
C MET A 9 10.72 6.02 5.44
N ILE A 10 11.75 5.16 5.51
CA ILE A 10 12.99 5.44 6.25
C ILE A 10 13.67 6.71 5.74
N GLN A 11 13.75 6.90 4.42
CA GLN A 11 14.28 8.12 3.82
C GLN A 11 13.50 9.35 4.29
N ARG A 12 12.16 9.27 4.29
CA ARG A 12 11.33 10.40 4.70
C ARG A 12 11.51 10.75 6.17
N LEU A 13 11.52 9.76 7.03
CA LEU A 13 11.73 9.91 8.47
C LEU A 13 13.13 10.46 8.80
N SER A 14 14.15 10.01 8.06
CA SER A 14 15.53 10.47 8.21
C SER A 14 15.70 11.91 7.74
N SER A 15 15.04 12.31 6.64
CA SER A 15 15.11 13.66 6.09
C SER A 15 14.33 14.71 6.88
N SER A 16 13.42 14.30 7.76
CA SER A 16 12.69 15.23 8.62
C SER A 16 13.62 15.91 9.62
N ALA A 17 13.32 17.13 10.04
CA ALA A 17 14.03 17.78 11.15
C ALA A 17 13.53 17.33 12.53
N ALA A 18 12.30 16.82 12.60
CA ALA A 18 11.58 16.49 13.82
C ALA A 18 10.92 15.10 13.74
N ASP A 19 10.27 14.70 14.83
CA ASP A 19 9.39 13.53 14.87
C ASP A 19 8.27 13.65 13.83
N VAL A 20 7.86 12.51 13.26
CA VAL A 20 6.89 12.45 12.15
C VAL A 20 5.87 11.37 12.45
N ASP A 21 4.61 11.64 12.13
CA ASP A 21 3.55 10.65 12.11
C ASP A 21 2.86 10.61 10.73
N GLY A 22 2.07 9.57 10.52
CA GLY A 22 1.38 9.39 9.26
C GLY A 22 0.52 8.15 9.18
N LEU A 23 -0.18 8.01 8.06
CA LEU A 23 -1.15 6.94 7.81
C LEU A 23 -0.55 5.84 6.95
N LEU A 24 -1.08 4.63 7.11
CA LEU A 24 -0.69 3.44 6.35
C LEU A 24 -1.88 2.94 5.53
N PHE A 25 -1.63 2.74 4.24
CA PHE A 25 -2.65 2.29 3.28
C PHE A 25 -2.28 0.94 2.68
N GLY A 26 -3.28 0.09 2.49
CA GLY A 26 -3.04 -1.27 2.07
C GLY A 26 -4.29 -2.12 2.14
N HIS A 27 -4.09 -3.43 2.20
CA HIS A 27 -5.17 -4.40 2.28
C HIS A 27 -4.79 -5.51 3.25
N VAL A 28 -5.80 -6.22 3.74
CA VAL A 28 -5.64 -7.40 4.59
C VAL A 28 -6.21 -8.59 3.85
N THR A 29 -5.43 -9.66 3.78
CA THR A 29 -5.79 -10.90 3.09
C THR A 29 -5.83 -12.03 4.10
N TYR A 30 -6.88 -12.82 4.03
CA TYR A 30 -6.99 -14.08 4.74
C TYR A 30 -6.26 -15.18 3.96
N ILE A 31 -5.34 -15.86 4.62
CA ILE A 31 -4.62 -17.01 4.07
C ILE A 31 -5.10 -18.26 4.81
N ALA A 32 -5.81 -19.12 4.06
CA ALA A 32 -6.21 -20.43 4.56
C ALA A 32 -4.96 -21.32 4.73
N PRO A 33 -4.82 -22.04 5.86
CA PRO A 33 -3.70 -22.94 6.07
C PRO A 33 -3.81 -24.13 5.11
N SER A 34 -2.73 -24.42 4.40
CA SER A 34 -2.65 -25.53 3.42
C SER A 34 -2.10 -26.83 4.02
N THR A 35 -2.00 -26.92 5.35
CA THR A 35 -1.46 -28.10 6.03
C THR A 35 -2.55 -29.15 6.14
N LEU A 36 -2.39 -30.26 5.42
CA LEU A 36 -3.16 -31.49 5.66
C LEU A 36 -2.61 -32.12 6.95
N PRO A 37 -3.41 -32.26 8.03
CA PRO A 37 -2.97 -32.99 9.20
C PRO A 37 -2.92 -34.50 8.87
N ASP A 38 -1.78 -35.13 9.14
CA ASP A 38 -1.56 -36.58 8.92
C ASP A 38 -2.11 -37.46 10.07
N ASP A 39 -2.75 -36.87 11.10
CA ASP A 39 -3.18 -37.59 12.30
C ASP A 39 -4.60 -37.17 12.75
N ASP A 40 -5.49 -38.16 12.88
CA ASP A 40 -6.93 -38.05 13.21
C ASP A 40 -7.22 -37.57 14.65
N SER A 41 -6.19 -37.24 15.43
CA SER A 41 -6.31 -37.01 16.88
C SER A 41 -5.98 -35.60 17.37
N ALA A 42 -5.62 -34.66 16.50
CA ALA A 42 -5.39 -33.28 16.90
C ALA A 42 -6.54 -32.37 16.47
N GLN A 43 -7.26 -31.81 17.46
CA GLN A 43 -7.93 -30.51 17.31
C GLN A 43 -6.85 -29.46 16.97
N THR A 44 -6.41 -29.45 15.72
CA THR A 44 -5.56 -28.43 15.17
C THR A 44 -6.46 -27.23 14.92
N THR A 45 -6.30 -26.19 15.73
CA THR A 45 -6.68 -24.84 15.30
C THR A 45 -6.04 -24.63 13.94
N LEU A 46 -6.83 -24.73 12.87
CA LEU A 46 -6.41 -24.37 11.52
C LEU A 46 -5.89 -22.93 11.62
N ASP A 47 -4.57 -22.78 11.62
CA ASP A 47 -3.89 -21.52 11.95
C ASP A 47 -4.07 -20.56 10.77
N SER A 48 -5.24 -19.97 10.75
CA SER A 48 -5.72 -19.11 9.69
C SER A 48 -5.05 -17.76 9.85
N GLN A 49 -4.22 -17.38 8.88
CA GLN A 49 -3.34 -16.23 9.04
C GLN A 49 -3.89 -15.03 8.27
N LEU A 50 -4.16 -13.94 9.01
CA LEU A 50 -4.39 -12.64 8.40
C LEU A 50 -3.04 -11.99 8.08
N VAL A 51 -2.86 -11.62 6.82
CA VAL A 51 -1.66 -10.91 6.35
C VAL A 51 -2.04 -9.51 5.91
N ALA A 52 -1.44 -8.51 6.55
CA ALA A 52 -1.62 -7.12 6.18
C ALA A 52 -0.50 -6.65 5.24
N THR A 53 -0.89 -6.19 4.06
CA THR A 53 0.03 -5.70 3.03
C THR A 53 0.01 -4.19 2.99
N ILE A 54 1.11 -3.57 3.41
CA ILE A 54 1.30 -2.11 3.29
C ILE A 54 1.72 -1.78 1.86
N SER A 55 0.90 -0.97 1.20
CA SER A 55 1.07 -0.58 -0.19
C SER A 55 1.48 0.89 -0.38
N GLY A 56 1.20 1.73 0.61
CA GLY A 56 1.51 3.15 0.58
C GLY A 56 1.40 3.77 1.97
N PHE A 57 1.90 4.98 2.09
CA PHE A 57 1.86 5.75 3.33
C PHE A 57 1.70 7.24 3.01
N LEU A 58 1.22 7.99 4.00
CA LEU A 58 1.17 9.45 3.93
C LEU A 58 1.79 10.02 5.21
N CYS A 59 2.82 10.85 5.07
CA CYS A 59 3.39 11.59 6.18
C CYS A 59 2.73 12.96 6.33
N PHE A 60 2.51 13.38 7.57
CA PHE A 60 2.10 14.76 7.84
C PHE A 60 3.31 15.64 8.19
N PRO A 61 3.27 16.93 7.85
CA PRO A 61 4.37 17.87 8.12
C PRO A 61 4.45 18.31 9.59
N SER A 62 3.45 17.96 10.39
CA SER A 62 3.39 18.29 11.82
C SER A 62 2.74 17.16 12.59
N LEU A 63 3.18 16.95 13.82
CA LEU A 63 2.48 16.06 14.75
C LEU A 63 1.06 16.58 15.01
N LEU A 64 0.17 15.69 15.45
CA LEU A 64 -1.23 16.04 15.79
C LEU A 64 -2.03 16.56 14.57
N SER A 65 -1.67 16.11 13.36
CA SER A 65 -2.36 16.57 12.14
C SER A 65 -3.77 15.99 12.00
N PHE A 66 -3.97 14.74 12.44
CA PHE A 66 -5.25 14.02 12.34
C PHE A 66 -5.81 13.56 13.70
N TYR A 67 -5.15 13.94 14.81
CA TYR A 67 -5.55 13.59 16.16
C TYR A 67 -5.15 14.68 17.17
N ASP A 68 -5.82 14.74 18.31
CA ASP A 68 -5.56 15.73 19.36
C ASP A 68 -4.51 15.27 20.40
N SER A 69 -4.21 16.13 21.38
CA SER A 69 -3.25 15.83 22.45
C SER A 69 -3.65 14.67 23.36
N LEU A 70 -4.95 14.32 23.39
CA LEU A 70 -5.52 13.20 24.13
C LEU A 70 -5.55 11.91 23.30
N GLY A 71 -5.16 11.97 22.02
CA GLY A 71 -5.17 10.86 21.09
C GLY A 71 -6.54 10.56 20.49
N ARG A 72 -7.47 11.53 20.47
CA ARG A 72 -8.75 11.42 19.78
C ARG A 72 -8.56 11.78 18.31
N VAL A 73 -9.03 10.93 17.42
CA VAL A 73 -8.91 11.12 15.97
C VAL A 73 -9.98 12.07 15.46
N ASP A 74 -9.57 13.01 14.62
CA ASP A 74 -10.49 13.89 13.89
C ASP A 74 -10.90 13.20 12.57
N THR A 75 -12.10 12.60 12.57
CA THR A 75 -12.62 11.87 11.41
C THR A 75 -12.83 12.75 10.20
N SER A 76 -13.09 14.05 10.37
CA SER A 76 -13.31 14.97 9.24
C SER A 76 -12.05 15.18 8.42
N ARG A 77 -10.92 15.40 9.10
CA ARG A 77 -9.58 15.51 8.49
C ARG A 77 -9.11 14.19 7.91
N LEU A 78 -9.48 13.09 8.56
CA LEU A 78 -9.14 11.77 8.07
C LEU A 78 -9.89 11.46 6.77
N SER A 79 -11.20 11.69 6.72
CA SER A 79 -12.01 11.49 5.51
C SER A 79 -11.48 12.28 4.31
N SER A 80 -11.15 13.57 4.48
CA SER A 80 -10.57 14.36 3.38
C SER A 80 -9.25 13.78 2.87
N THR A 81 -8.48 13.16 3.77
CA THR A 81 -7.16 12.61 3.46
C THR A 81 -7.23 11.20 2.87
N THR A 82 -8.17 10.38 3.35
CA THR A 82 -8.42 9.03 2.83
C THR A 82 -9.09 9.09 1.47
N HIS A 83 -9.94 10.08 1.17
CA HIS A 83 -10.51 10.25 -0.17
C HIS A 83 -9.44 10.50 -1.25
N LEU A 84 -8.30 11.09 -0.90
CA LEU A 84 -7.17 11.27 -1.82
C LEU A 84 -6.43 9.97 -2.13
N ASN A 85 -6.59 8.94 -1.31
CA ASN A 85 -5.99 7.62 -1.51
C ASN A 85 -7.10 6.61 -1.79
N HIS A 86 -7.17 6.10 -3.02
CA HIS A 86 -8.13 5.04 -3.42
C HIS A 86 -7.92 3.69 -2.70
N LYS A 87 -7.08 3.63 -1.67
CA LYS A 87 -6.72 2.42 -0.93
C LYS A 87 -7.18 2.51 0.52
N PRO A 88 -7.62 1.39 1.13
CA PRO A 88 -8.13 1.41 2.49
C PRO A 88 -7.02 1.71 3.52
N LEU A 89 -7.42 2.38 4.59
CA LEU A 89 -6.57 2.68 5.75
C LEU A 89 -6.44 1.43 6.62
N ILE A 90 -5.23 0.91 6.80
CA ILE A 90 -4.98 -0.29 7.62
C ILE A 90 -4.37 0.05 8.98
N GLY A 91 -3.87 1.29 9.15
CA GLY A 91 -3.17 1.69 10.35
C GLY A 91 -2.43 3.01 10.21
N TRP A 92 -1.46 3.24 11.09
CA TRP A 92 -0.66 4.46 11.13
C TRP A 92 0.75 4.19 11.65
N PHE A 93 1.64 5.17 11.52
CA PHE A 93 3.01 5.07 12.02
C PHE A 93 3.44 6.32 12.79
N SER A 94 4.43 6.13 13.64
CA SER A 94 5.09 7.17 14.44
C SER A 94 6.59 6.99 14.33
N SER A 95 7.31 8.09 14.15
CA SER A 95 8.77 8.14 14.14
C SER A 95 9.26 9.10 15.19
N ARG A 96 10.03 8.57 16.15
CA ARG A 96 10.55 9.31 17.30
C ARG A 96 12.04 9.08 17.44
N ARG A 97 12.82 10.14 17.63
CA ARG A 97 14.28 10.02 17.73
C ARG A 97 14.73 9.73 19.14
N LYS A 98 15.74 8.87 19.30
CA LYS A 98 16.37 8.59 20.60
C LYS A 98 15.34 8.11 21.63
N THR A 99 14.42 7.25 21.23
CA THR A 99 13.37 6.72 22.10
C THR A 99 13.38 5.19 22.14
N PRO A 100 12.89 4.56 23.23
CA PRO A 100 12.76 3.11 23.27
C PRO A 100 11.75 2.62 22.21
N LEU A 101 12.01 1.44 21.65
CA LEU A 101 11.16 0.79 20.64
C LEU A 101 9.89 0.16 21.29
N ARG A 102 9.10 0.98 22.00
CA ARG A 102 7.83 0.59 22.60
C ARG A 102 6.76 1.69 22.42
N PRO A 103 5.47 1.32 22.26
CA PRO A 103 4.39 2.30 22.18
C PRO A 103 4.26 3.11 23.48
N SER A 104 3.91 4.37 23.34
CA SER A 104 3.56 5.31 24.40
C SER A 104 2.06 5.35 24.64
N MET A 105 1.65 5.99 25.73
CA MET A 105 0.23 6.19 26.05
C MET A 105 -0.50 6.99 24.96
N ARG A 106 0.16 7.98 24.34
CA ARG A 106 -0.40 8.72 23.20
C ARG A 106 -0.69 7.78 22.03
N GLU A 107 0.30 6.97 21.64
CA GLU A 107 0.17 6.04 20.50
C GLU A 107 -0.91 4.98 20.77
N PHE A 108 -1.07 4.57 22.03
CA PHE A 108 -2.17 3.71 22.46
C PHE A 108 -3.54 4.37 22.28
N CYS A 109 -3.71 5.60 22.76
CA CYS A 109 -4.97 6.34 22.63
C CYS A 109 -5.35 6.58 21.16
N VAL A 110 -4.39 7.00 20.33
CA VAL A 110 -4.59 7.21 18.88
C VAL A 110 -5.02 5.92 18.21
N THR A 111 -4.30 4.82 18.44
CA THR A 111 -4.63 3.54 17.80
C THR A 111 -6.00 3.02 18.24
N ARG A 112 -6.34 3.16 19.53
CA ARG A 112 -7.67 2.84 20.03
C ARG A 112 -8.76 3.68 19.38
N SER A 113 -8.53 4.98 19.22
CA SER A 113 -9.49 5.88 18.58
C SER A 113 -9.67 5.54 17.09
N LEU A 114 -8.59 5.21 16.37
CA LEU A 114 -8.64 4.76 14.99
C LEU A 114 -9.44 3.45 14.86
N SER A 115 -9.10 2.43 15.67
CA SER A 115 -9.74 1.12 15.59
C SER A 115 -11.20 1.12 16.04
N SER A 116 -11.62 2.11 16.83
CA SER A 116 -13.00 2.27 17.27
C SER A 116 -13.88 3.04 16.27
N THR A 117 -13.31 3.54 15.16
CA THR A 117 -14.06 4.31 14.17
C THR A 117 -14.59 3.37 13.07
N PRO A 118 -15.90 3.08 13.03
CA PRO A 118 -16.46 2.05 12.14
C PRO A 118 -16.35 2.40 10.65
N ASN A 119 -16.38 3.70 10.31
CA ASN A 119 -16.28 4.17 8.92
C ASN A 119 -14.91 3.92 8.28
N LEU A 120 -13.91 3.49 9.05
CA LEU A 120 -12.57 3.19 8.57
C LEU A 120 -12.31 1.70 8.40
N SER A 121 -13.26 0.86 8.82
CA SER A 121 -13.12 -0.59 8.68
C SER A 121 -13.15 -0.99 7.21
N LEU A 122 -12.27 -1.92 6.84
CA LEU A 122 -12.11 -2.40 5.46
C LEU A 122 -12.46 -3.88 5.34
N PRO A 123 -12.97 -4.33 4.17
CA PRO A 123 -13.23 -5.75 3.94
C PRO A 123 -11.92 -6.55 3.88
N ILE A 124 -11.92 -7.74 4.49
CA ILE A 124 -10.80 -8.68 4.43
C ILE A 124 -10.90 -9.48 3.13
N GLN A 125 -9.84 -9.45 2.31
CA GLN A 125 -9.78 -10.21 1.06
C GLN A 125 -9.70 -11.72 1.35
N ASN A 126 -10.35 -12.53 0.50
CA ASN A 126 -10.40 -13.99 0.61
C ASN A 126 -11.05 -14.52 1.90
N SER A 127 -11.96 -13.74 2.49
CA SER A 127 -12.77 -14.13 3.65
C SER A 127 -14.25 -13.85 3.38
N ASP A 128 -15.12 -14.14 4.36
CA ASP A 128 -16.54 -13.82 4.25
C ASP A 128 -16.73 -12.31 3.99
N PRO A 129 -17.70 -11.92 3.14
CA PRO A 129 -17.90 -10.53 2.73
C PRO A 129 -18.22 -9.57 3.89
N ASP A 130 -18.71 -10.11 5.01
CA ASP A 130 -19.03 -9.34 6.23
C ASP A 130 -17.82 -9.20 7.19
N SER A 131 -16.69 -9.84 6.88
CA SER A 131 -15.48 -9.78 7.71
C SER A 131 -14.76 -8.46 7.51
N LEU A 132 -14.88 -7.59 8.51
CA LEU A 132 -14.29 -6.25 8.52
C LEU A 132 -13.05 -6.20 9.41
N PHE A 133 -12.01 -5.52 8.91
CA PHE A 133 -10.79 -5.21 9.63
C PHE A 133 -10.76 -3.72 9.99
N ALA A 134 -10.71 -3.42 11.29
CA ALA A 134 -10.53 -2.06 11.78
C ALA A 134 -9.04 -1.65 11.68
N PRO A 135 -8.71 -0.37 11.41
CA PRO A 135 -7.33 0.09 11.31
C PRO A 135 -6.60 -0.01 12.66
N SER A 136 -5.88 -1.12 12.87
CA SER A 136 -5.27 -1.49 14.15
C SER A 136 -3.76 -1.71 14.06
N ILE A 137 -3.16 -1.52 12.89
CA ILE A 137 -1.71 -1.69 12.70
C ILE A 137 -0.99 -0.41 13.09
N PHE A 138 0.02 -0.55 13.93
CA PHE A 138 0.88 0.54 14.35
C PHE A 138 2.35 0.22 14.06
N LEU A 139 3.02 1.10 13.33
CA LEU A 139 4.45 1.02 13.04
C LEU A 139 5.22 2.09 13.82
N LEU A 140 6.19 1.66 14.62
CA LEU A 140 7.07 2.56 15.35
C LEU A 140 8.47 2.53 14.72
N PHE A 141 8.98 3.71 14.37
CA PHE A 141 10.36 3.93 13.96
C PHE A 141 11.11 4.71 15.04
N THR A 142 12.32 4.29 15.37
CA THR A 142 13.19 5.00 16.31
C THR A 142 14.65 4.95 15.92
N THR A 143 15.41 5.90 16.43
CA THR A 143 16.88 5.88 16.43
C THR A 143 17.38 5.60 17.84
N PRO A 144 18.52 4.89 18.00
CA PRO A 144 19.07 4.61 19.32
C PRO A 144 19.49 5.89 20.04
N LEU A 145 19.50 5.84 21.38
CA LEU A 145 19.92 6.93 22.26
C LEU A 145 21.42 7.25 22.12
N GLN A 146 22.23 6.24 21.84
CA GLN A 146 23.68 6.31 21.76
C GLN A 146 24.16 5.77 20.42
N ASP A 147 24.40 6.67 19.47
CA ASP A 147 25.37 6.50 18.40
C ASP A 147 25.58 7.85 17.68
N GLN A 148 26.83 8.26 17.46
CA GLN A 148 27.14 9.44 16.62
C GLN A 148 27.81 9.06 15.30
N PHE A 149 28.30 7.81 15.18
CA PHE A 149 29.07 7.38 14.00
C PHE A 149 28.28 6.40 13.13
N ILE A 150 27.32 5.66 13.69
CA ILE A 150 26.46 4.74 12.93
C ILE A 150 25.00 5.16 13.07
N GLN A 151 24.35 5.47 11.95
CA GLN A 151 22.91 5.73 11.94
C GLN A 151 22.14 4.41 11.88
N THR A 152 21.73 3.90 13.04
CA THR A 152 20.85 2.72 13.13
C THR A 152 19.39 3.15 13.12
N ASN A 153 18.62 2.68 12.13
CA ASN A 153 17.17 2.86 12.09
C ASN A 153 16.48 1.58 12.60
N GLN A 154 15.79 1.69 13.74
CA GLN A 154 15.04 0.58 14.32
C GLN A 154 13.55 0.76 14.02
N TYR A 155 12.88 -0.33 13.69
CA TYR A 155 11.44 -0.32 13.47
C TYR A 155 10.77 -1.58 14.03
N ARG A 156 9.51 -1.44 14.45
CA ARG A 156 8.69 -2.55 14.96
C ARG A 156 7.22 -2.29 14.64
N ALA A 157 6.52 -3.34 14.22
CA ALA A 157 5.09 -3.32 14.03
C ALA A 157 4.37 -3.88 15.26
N PHE A 158 3.18 -3.37 15.50
CA PHE A 158 2.28 -3.81 16.55
C PHE A 158 0.86 -3.93 15.99
N HIS A 159 0.14 -4.95 16.44
CA HIS A 159 -1.29 -5.08 16.27
C HIS A 159 -1.99 -4.60 17.55
N PHE A 160 -2.94 -3.69 17.42
CA PHE A 160 -3.79 -3.27 18.52
C PHE A 160 -5.04 -4.14 18.61
N GLN A 161 -5.18 -4.83 19.73
CA GLN A 161 -6.35 -5.69 19.97
C GLN A 161 -7.44 -4.90 20.68
N SER A 162 -8.58 -4.64 20.01
CA SER A 162 -9.68 -3.86 20.63
C SER A 162 -10.39 -4.60 21.78
N SER A 163 -10.47 -5.93 21.73
CA SER A 163 -11.16 -6.75 22.75
C SER A 163 -10.43 -6.77 24.09
N ARG A 164 -9.10 -6.71 24.06
CA ARG A 164 -8.22 -6.52 25.22
C ARG A 164 -7.22 -5.44 24.83
N PRO A 165 -7.43 -4.18 25.25
CA PRO A 165 -6.72 -3.04 24.68
C PRO A 165 -5.23 -3.12 25.04
N CYS A 166 -4.47 -3.76 24.15
CA CYS A 166 -3.04 -3.99 24.26
C CYS A 166 -2.40 -4.02 22.87
N PHE A 167 -1.07 -3.83 22.85
CA PHE A 167 -0.27 -3.98 21.64
C PHE A 167 0.46 -5.32 21.65
N ASN A 168 0.22 -6.12 20.62
CA ASN A 168 0.95 -7.35 20.37
C ASN A 168 2.00 -7.11 19.27
N PRO A 169 3.27 -7.45 19.46
CA PRO A 169 4.29 -7.28 18.43
C PRO A 169 3.95 -8.14 17.20
N LEU A 170 4.15 -7.58 16.01
CA LEU A 170 3.98 -8.28 14.74
C LEU A 170 5.33 -8.51 14.07
N SER A 171 5.47 -9.63 13.37
CA SER A 171 6.55 -9.83 12.40
C SER A 171 6.32 -8.93 11.19
N ILE A 172 7.42 -8.46 10.60
CA ILE A 172 7.41 -7.69 9.36
C ILE A 172 8.24 -8.46 8.35
N ASP A 173 7.57 -8.93 7.30
CA ASP A 173 8.25 -9.53 6.16
C ASP A 173 8.48 -8.48 5.08
N VAL A 174 9.75 -8.28 4.74
CA VAL A 174 10.16 -7.37 3.67
C VAL A 174 10.40 -8.19 2.41
N VAL A 175 9.46 -8.10 1.48
CA VAL A 175 9.49 -8.87 0.24
C VAL A 175 10.70 -8.44 -0.60
N ASN A 176 11.48 -9.43 -1.03
CA ASN A 176 12.65 -9.24 -1.89
C ASN A 176 12.72 -10.33 -2.98
N ILE A 177 13.65 -10.18 -3.93
CA ILE A 177 13.84 -11.11 -5.06
C ILE A 177 14.54 -12.43 -4.69
N GLY A 178 14.91 -12.60 -3.42
CA GLY A 178 15.65 -13.76 -2.95
C GLY A 178 14.83 -15.05 -3.01
N PRO A 179 15.52 -16.22 -3.02
CA PRO A 179 14.87 -17.53 -3.18
C PRO A 179 13.87 -17.85 -2.07
N SER A 180 14.07 -17.32 -0.86
CA SER A 180 13.15 -17.49 0.28
C SER A 180 11.77 -16.87 0.04
N PHE A 181 11.64 -15.92 -0.89
CA PHE A 181 10.37 -15.30 -1.23
C PHE A 181 9.70 -15.92 -2.46
N ARG A 182 10.33 -16.94 -3.06
CA ARG A 182 9.79 -17.58 -4.27
C ARG A 182 8.47 -18.31 -4.01
N GLY A 183 8.32 -18.92 -2.85
CA GLY A 183 7.07 -19.56 -2.41
C GLY A 183 5.94 -18.55 -2.17
N HIS A 184 6.27 -17.29 -1.85
CA HIS A 184 5.27 -16.24 -1.73
C HIS A 184 4.71 -15.83 -3.09
N TYR A 185 5.40 -16.00 -4.23
CA TYR A 185 4.84 -15.63 -5.54
C TYR A 185 3.52 -16.35 -5.88
N GLY A 186 3.28 -17.55 -5.33
CA GLY A 186 2.04 -18.29 -5.52
C GLY A 186 0.84 -17.73 -4.73
N SER A 187 1.08 -17.07 -3.59
CA SER A 187 0.06 -16.40 -2.76
C SER A 187 0.15 -14.87 -2.81
N PHE A 188 1.10 -14.33 -3.58
CA PHE A 188 1.36 -12.91 -3.70
C PHE A 188 0.27 -12.26 -4.54
N SER A 189 -0.53 -11.41 -3.91
CA SER A 189 -1.32 -10.41 -4.62
C SER A 189 -0.42 -9.23 -4.99
N PRO A 190 -0.13 -8.97 -6.28
CA PRO A 190 0.70 -7.84 -6.66
C PRO A 190 0.03 -6.52 -6.27
N THR A 191 0.79 -5.63 -5.65
CA THR A 191 0.33 -4.27 -5.27
C THR A 191 -0.12 -3.44 -6.47
N SER A 192 0.36 -3.82 -7.66
CA SER A 192 -0.04 -3.36 -8.98
C SER A 192 -0.23 -4.60 -9.85
N ALA A 193 -1.33 -5.33 -9.63
CA ALA A 193 -1.67 -6.45 -10.50
C ALA A 193 -1.80 -5.95 -11.93
N LEU A 194 -1.27 -6.73 -12.88
CA LEU A 194 -1.71 -6.56 -14.27
C LEU A 194 -3.24 -6.61 -14.24
N PRO A 195 -3.91 -5.66 -14.90
CA PRO A 195 -5.36 -5.59 -14.85
C PRO A 195 -5.92 -6.93 -15.29
N PHE A 196 -6.94 -7.40 -14.59
CA PHE A 196 -7.66 -8.58 -15.04
C PHE A 196 -8.41 -8.18 -16.32
N LEU A 197 -7.80 -8.47 -17.46
CA LEU A 197 -8.42 -8.28 -18.75
C LEU A 197 -9.17 -9.57 -19.05
N SER A 198 -10.48 -9.45 -19.25
CA SER A 198 -11.27 -10.55 -19.80
C SER A 198 -10.89 -10.67 -21.27
N CYS A 199 -9.71 -11.24 -21.54
CA CYS A 199 -9.37 -11.73 -22.86
C CYS A 199 -10.33 -12.91 -23.09
N GLU A 200 -11.56 -12.61 -23.50
CA GLU A 200 -12.45 -13.62 -24.03
C GLU A 200 -11.70 -14.27 -25.18
N LEU A 201 -11.16 -15.46 -24.89
CA LEU A 201 -10.69 -16.41 -25.87
C LEU A 201 -11.93 -16.68 -26.71
N ARG A 202 -12.06 -15.94 -27.82
CA ARG A 202 -13.20 -15.99 -28.76
C ARG A 202 -13.71 -17.42 -28.74
N SER A 203 -14.92 -17.62 -28.22
CA SER A 203 -15.45 -18.96 -28.03
C SER A 203 -15.28 -19.70 -29.35
N LEU A 204 -14.54 -20.81 -29.34
CA LEU A 204 -14.36 -21.72 -30.47
C LEU A 204 -15.68 -22.47 -30.77
N THR A 205 -16.82 -21.78 -30.70
CA THR A 205 -18.09 -22.29 -31.20
C THR A 205 -18.20 -21.88 -32.67
N PRO A 206 -18.23 -22.81 -33.63
CA PRO A 206 -18.24 -22.51 -35.07
C PRO A 206 -19.56 -21.90 -35.58
N MET A 207 -20.43 -21.42 -34.68
CA MET A 207 -21.80 -21.01 -34.99
C MET A 207 -22.05 -19.50 -34.85
N ASN A 208 -21.00 -18.68 -34.75
CA ASN A 208 -21.13 -17.24 -34.56
C ASN A 208 -20.46 -16.40 -35.68
N GLU A 209 -20.28 -16.97 -36.87
CA GLU A 209 -19.64 -16.26 -38.00
C GLU A 209 -20.52 -15.20 -38.67
N ASP A 210 -21.80 -15.06 -38.30
CA ASP A 210 -22.75 -14.20 -39.02
C ASP A 210 -23.33 -13.00 -38.23
N ARG A 211 -22.69 -12.57 -37.13
CA ARG A 211 -23.05 -11.30 -36.48
C ARG A 211 -21.89 -10.33 -36.48
N ASN A 212 -21.82 -9.57 -37.57
CA ASN A 212 -21.09 -8.31 -37.67
C ASN A 212 -21.78 -7.22 -36.81
N GLU A 213 -21.97 -7.50 -35.52
CA GLU A 213 -22.39 -6.53 -34.51
C GLU A 213 -21.19 -6.28 -33.59
N GLU A 214 -20.26 -5.42 -34.04
CA GLU A 214 -19.43 -4.61 -33.15
C GLU A 214 -20.39 -3.78 -32.28
N THR A 215 -20.90 -4.43 -31.24
CA THR A 215 -21.88 -3.82 -30.35
C THR A 215 -21.14 -2.70 -29.62
N LEU A 216 -21.70 -1.49 -29.54
CA LEU A 216 -21.13 -0.33 -28.81
C LEU A 216 -20.61 -0.70 -27.41
N ILE A 217 -21.21 -1.71 -26.79
CA ILE A 217 -20.82 -2.28 -25.49
C ILE A 217 -19.43 -2.94 -25.55
N GLY A 218 -19.13 -3.69 -26.61
CA GLY A 218 -17.83 -4.33 -26.85
C GLY A 218 -16.73 -3.30 -27.09
N MET A 219 -16.98 -2.29 -27.94
CA MET A 219 -16.01 -1.20 -28.18
C MET A 219 -15.66 -0.45 -26.88
N LYS A 220 -16.69 -0.13 -26.08
CA LYS A 220 -16.51 0.54 -24.78
C LYS A 220 -15.76 -0.33 -23.77
N GLN A 221 -15.87 -1.66 -23.86
CA GLN A 221 -15.11 -2.57 -23.00
C GLN A 221 -13.64 -2.66 -23.43
N THR A 222 -13.37 -2.76 -24.74
CA THR A 222 -12.00 -2.76 -25.26
C THR A 222 -11.24 -1.47 -24.95
N GLU A 223 -11.91 -0.31 -25.00
CA GLU A 223 -11.32 0.98 -24.61
C GLU A 223 -10.97 1.03 -23.12
N LYS A 224 -11.85 0.50 -22.26
CA LYS A 224 -11.56 0.40 -20.81
C LYS A 224 -10.38 -0.52 -20.55
N ASP A 225 -10.35 -1.69 -21.19
CA ASP A 225 -9.29 -2.67 -21.06
C ASP A 225 -7.94 -2.11 -21.53
N GLN A 226 -7.95 -1.33 -22.63
CA GLN A 226 -6.77 -0.62 -23.12
C GLN A 226 -6.32 0.46 -22.14
N SER A 227 -7.23 1.27 -21.62
CA SER A 227 -6.91 2.29 -20.60
C SER A 227 -6.30 1.68 -19.34
N LEU A 228 -6.77 0.50 -18.92
CA LEU A 228 -6.20 -0.22 -17.78
C LEU A 228 -4.79 -0.70 -18.09
N LEU A 229 -4.55 -1.25 -19.29
CA LEU A 229 -3.23 -1.71 -19.72
C LEU A 229 -2.22 -0.55 -19.83
N ASP A 230 -2.64 0.58 -20.37
CA ASP A 230 -1.82 1.80 -20.51
C ASP A 230 -1.35 2.37 -19.15
N THR A 231 -2.00 1.97 -18.05
CA THR A 231 -1.58 2.31 -16.69
C THR A 231 -0.26 1.61 -16.32
N CYS A 232 0.00 0.43 -16.87
CA CYS A 232 1.13 -0.43 -16.50
C CYS A 232 2.16 -0.63 -17.63
N ALA A 233 1.73 -0.62 -18.89
CA ALA A 233 2.59 -0.85 -20.05
C ALA A 233 2.32 0.20 -21.13
N GLU A 234 3.32 1.03 -21.44
CA GLU A 234 3.14 2.14 -22.36
C GLU A 234 3.06 1.68 -23.82
N GLY A 235 1.95 1.96 -24.50
CA GLY A 235 1.76 1.66 -25.93
C GLY A 235 1.58 0.17 -26.26
N MET A 236 1.35 -0.68 -25.26
CA MET A 236 1.03 -2.10 -25.47
C MET A 236 -0.45 -2.25 -25.79
N GLN A 237 -0.80 -2.92 -26.88
CA GLN A 237 -2.20 -3.15 -27.25
C GLN A 237 -2.74 -4.42 -26.59
N VAL A 238 -3.99 -4.37 -26.10
CA VAL A 238 -4.67 -5.53 -25.50
C VAL A 238 -4.70 -6.73 -26.45
N GLY A 239 -4.92 -6.49 -27.75
CA GLY A 239 -4.92 -7.55 -28.78
C GLY A 239 -3.57 -8.26 -28.98
N ARG A 240 -2.46 -7.73 -28.43
CA ARG A 240 -1.15 -8.41 -28.43
C ARG A 240 -0.99 -9.35 -27.24
N LEU A 241 -1.77 -9.15 -26.16
CA LEU A 241 -1.73 -10.01 -24.97
C LEU A 241 -2.35 -11.39 -25.24
N SER A 242 -3.29 -11.50 -26.18
CA SER A 242 -3.82 -12.81 -26.60
C SER A 242 -2.74 -13.74 -27.17
N ARG A 243 -1.65 -13.18 -27.71
CA ARG A 243 -0.50 -13.96 -28.20
C ARG A 243 0.40 -14.49 -27.08
N LEU A 244 0.15 -14.10 -25.83
CA LEU A 244 0.89 -14.60 -24.66
C LEU A 244 0.20 -15.80 -23.99
N ILE A 245 -1.07 -16.08 -24.31
CA ILE A 245 -1.90 -17.06 -23.60
C ILE A 245 -2.71 -17.89 -24.60
N GLY A 246 -2.77 -19.22 -24.41
CA GLY A 246 -3.63 -20.11 -25.19
C GLY A 246 -2.99 -20.70 -26.46
N PRO A 247 -3.77 -21.35 -27.34
CA PRO A 247 -3.26 -22.08 -28.50
C PRO A 247 -2.63 -21.20 -29.58
N GLU A 248 -2.86 -19.88 -29.55
CA GLU A 248 -2.24 -18.89 -30.44
C GLU A 248 -0.89 -18.36 -29.92
N ALA A 249 -0.40 -18.87 -28.78
CA ALA A 249 0.86 -18.46 -28.16
C ALA A 249 2.09 -18.96 -28.96
N THR A 250 2.31 -18.34 -30.12
CA THR A 250 3.54 -18.48 -30.92
C THR A 250 4.48 -17.32 -30.59
N ASN A 251 5.78 -17.58 -30.39
CA ASN A 251 6.77 -16.57 -29.94
C ASN A 251 6.48 -15.93 -28.56
N TYR A 252 6.00 -16.72 -27.61
CA TYR A 252 5.73 -16.29 -26.22
C TYR A 252 6.89 -15.49 -25.59
N THR A 253 8.13 -15.93 -25.80
CA THR A 253 9.32 -15.25 -25.24
C THR A 253 9.47 -13.83 -25.76
N ALA A 254 9.40 -13.62 -27.08
CA ALA A 254 9.51 -12.30 -27.69
C ALA A 254 8.35 -11.38 -27.30
N GLY A 255 7.12 -11.93 -27.17
CA GLY A 255 5.98 -11.16 -26.69
C GLY A 255 6.13 -10.73 -25.23
N LEU A 256 6.69 -11.59 -24.38
CA LEU A 256 6.94 -11.29 -22.98
C LEU A 256 8.05 -10.24 -22.82
N GLU A 257 9.12 -10.33 -23.61
CA GLU A 257 10.20 -9.34 -23.64
C GLU A 257 9.69 -7.95 -24.03
N ASP A 258 8.87 -7.84 -25.09
CA ASP A 258 8.27 -6.57 -25.50
C ASP A 258 7.32 -6.01 -24.43
N LEU A 259 6.53 -6.86 -23.75
CA LEU A 259 5.72 -6.42 -22.61
C LEU A 259 6.57 -5.82 -21.49
N TYR A 260 7.66 -6.49 -21.11
CA TYR A 260 8.58 -5.97 -20.10
C TYR A 260 9.26 -4.67 -20.53
N GLU A 261 9.63 -4.55 -21.81
CA GLU A 261 10.17 -3.31 -22.37
C GLU A 261 9.15 -2.15 -22.23
N LYS A 262 7.87 -2.39 -22.56
CA LYS A 262 6.81 -1.38 -22.39
C LYS A 262 6.54 -1.01 -20.94
N MET A 263 6.64 -1.96 -20.01
CA MET A 263 6.53 -1.69 -18.58
C MET A 263 7.73 -0.88 -18.06
N LEU A 264 8.93 -1.12 -18.60
CA LEU A 264 10.13 -0.36 -18.26
C LEU A 264 10.01 1.09 -18.74
N LEU A 265 9.55 1.31 -19.97
CA LEU A 265 9.28 2.65 -20.51
C LEU A 265 8.26 3.40 -19.65
N LYS A 266 7.18 2.73 -19.24
CA LYS A 266 6.18 3.31 -18.33
C LYS A 266 6.79 3.74 -17.00
N THR A 267 7.68 2.91 -16.45
CA THR A 267 8.37 3.19 -15.19
C THR A 267 9.30 4.41 -15.31
N GLU A 268 10.02 4.53 -16.43
CA GLU A 268 10.85 5.70 -16.72
C GLU A 268 10.01 6.98 -16.87
N SER A 269 8.90 6.90 -17.59
CA SER A 269 7.95 8.01 -17.75
C SER A 269 7.41 8.50 -16.39
N LEU A 270 7.01 7.55 -15.52
CA LEU A 270 6.59 7.85 -14.15
C LEU A 270 7.71 8.47 -13.32
N ALA A 271 8.95 8.00 -13.46
CA ALA A 271 10.09 8.57 -12.74
C ALA A 271 10.30 10.05 -13.07
N ARG A 272 10.23 10.42 -14.36
CA ARG A 272 10.33 11.82 -14.80
C ARG A 272 9.17 12.67 -14.29
N LEU A 273 7.95 12.12 -14.26
CA LEU A 273 6.79 12.81 -13.70
C LEU A 273 6.95 13.04 -12.19
N VAL A 274 7.43 12.03 -11.45
CA VAL A 274 7.69 12.13 -10.01
C VAL A 274 8.77 13.17 -9.72
N GLU A 275 9.84 13.22 -10.50
CA GLU A 275 10.88 14.25 -10.41
C GLU A 275 10.29 15.66 -10.57
N ALA A 276 9.56 15.90 -11.66
CA ALA A 276 8.94 17.19 -11.94
C ALA A 276 7.93 17.59 -10.85
N SER A 277 7.13 16.64 -10.35
CA SER A 277 6.18 16.89 -9.26
C SER A 277 6.88 17.20 -7.93
N SER A 278 7.97 16.48 -7.61
CA SER A 278 8.73 16.66 -6.38
C SER A 278 9.41 18.03 -6.35
N ALA A 279 9.92 18.50 -7.50
CA ALA A 279 10.47 19.85 -7.63
C ALA A 279 9.42 20.92 -7.32
N LYS A 280 8.20 20.78 -7.84
CA LYS A 280 7.08 21.70 -7.55
C LYS A 280 6.66 21.68 -6.09
N VAL A 281 6.59 20.51 -5.46
CA VAL A 281 6.27 20.39 -4.02
C VAL A 281 7.35 21.08 -3.19
N LEU A 282 8.62 20.87 -3.50
CA LEU A 282 9.73 21.51 -2.80
C LEU A 282 9.70 23.04 -2.94
N GLU A 283 9.38 23.55 -4.12
CA GLU A 283 9.18 24.99 -4.33
C GLU A 283 8.06 25.53 -3.44
N GLN A 284 6.91 24.86 -3.42
CA GLN A 284 5.76 25.27 -2.62
C GLN A 284 6.04 25.19 -1.11
N GLU A 285 6.74 24.16 -0.64
CA GLU A 285 7.18 24.04 0.76
C GLU A 285 8.11 25.20 1.15
N ASN A 286 9.04 25.58 0.26
CA ASN A 286 9.93 26.70 0.48
C ASN A 286 9.18 28.04 0.57
N LEU A 287 8.19 28.26 -0.30
CA LEU A 287 7.32 29.44 -0.26
C LEU A 287 6.52 29.49 1.05
N ASN A 288 5.87 28.39 1.42
CA ASN A 288 5.10 28.28 2.67
C ASN A 288 5.98 28.54 3.89
N ARG A 289 7.22 28.01 3.90
CA ARG A 289 8.20 28.25 4.96
C ARG A 289 8.56 29.74 5.08
N LYS A 290 8.84 30.42 3.95
CA LYS A 290 9.13 31.86 3.93
C LYS A 290 7.95 32.68 4.46
N LEU A 291 6.73 32.33 4.07
CA LEU A 291 5.51 33.01 4.54
C LEU A 291 5.31 32.82 6.05
N ARG A 292 5.47 31.61 6.57
CA ARG A 292 5.39 31.33 8.02
C ARG A 292 6.40 32.16 8.82
N TYR A 293 7.64 32.31 8.32
CA TYR A 293 8.63 33.17 8.97
C TYR A 293 8.26 34.65 8.94
N LYS A 294 7.65 35.15 7.85
CA LYS A 294 7.18 36.53 7.78
C LYS A 294 6.07 36.79 8.81
N VAL A 295 5.07 35.90 8.88
CA VAL A 295 3.97 36.00 9.84
C VAL A 295 4.46 35.92 11.28
N ALA A 296 5.37 34.98 11.58
CA ALA A 296 5.92 34.86 12.93
C ALA A 296 6.70 36.11 13.37
N ARG A 297 7.38 36.79 12.43
CA ARG A 297 8.08 38.05 12.70
C ARG A 297 7.13 39.24 12.90
N SER A 298 6.01 39.29 12.18
CA SER A 298 5.04 40.39 12.35
C SER A 298 4.25 40.29 13.65
N VAL A 299 3.98 39.07 14.15
CA VAL A 299 3.27 38.85 15.42
C VAL A 299 4.14 39.16 16.65
N GLY A 300 5.47 39.18 16.51
CA GLY A 300 6.40 39.51 17.60
C GLY A 300 6.69 41.01 17.78
N VAL A 301 5.98 41.89 17.07
CA VAL A 301 6.17 43.35 17.11
C VAL A 301 4.91 44.08 17.62
N GLU A 302 3.92 43.34 18.13
CA GLU A 302 2.77 43.89 18.87
C GLU A 302 2.95 43.72 20.39
#